data_AF-A0A382Z884-F1
#
_entry.id   AF-A0A382Z884-F1
#
_cell.length_a   1.000
_cell.length_b   1.000
_cell.length_c   1.000
_cell.angle_alpha   90.00
_cell.angle_beta   90.00
_cell.angle_gamma   90.00
#
_symmetry.space_group_name_H-M   'P 1'
#
loop_
_entity.id
_entity.type
_entity.pdbx_description
1 polymer ?
#
loop_
_entity_poly.entity_id
_entity_poly.type
_entity_poly.pdbx_seq_one_letter_code
_entity_poly.pdbx_strand_id
1 'polypeptide(L)'
;MVIAADQGADNAIALGLTVDLLVGDLDSVSQETLAVCNTVAQHPVDKEATDLELALAAAVDTGASAVTIVTSAGGRFDHALANLLVAASDRWSALKVDLVVDRARVHVVRDKVVLEGRVGEPVSLLTLGGPVSGVSTTGLRWPLRGARLEAGLGLGVSNEFDQPEASVTVSTG
;
A
#
# COMPACT_ATOMS: atom_id res chain seq x y z
N MET A 1 16.23 0.09 -2.49
CA MET A 1 16.24 -1.34 -2.18
C MET A 1 14.94 -1.93 -2.69
N VAL A 2 15.01 -3.06 -3.39
CA VAL A 2 13.84 -3.81 -3.87
C VAL A 2 13.73 -5.08 -3.01
N ILE A 3 12.63 -5.18 -2.28
CA ILE A 3 12.26 -6.37 -1.52
C ILE A 3 11.09 -7.02 -2.26
N ALA A 4 11.29 -8.27 -2.69
CA ALA A 4 10.27 -9.05 -3.38
C ALA A 4 9.67 -10.09 -2.44
N ALA A 5 8.35 -10.22 -2.47
CA ALA A 5 7.60 -11.26 -1.77
C ALA A 5 7.17 -12.33 -2.78
N ASP A 6 7.64 -13.56 -2.61
CA ASP A 6 7.42 -14.71 -3.51
C ASP A 6 7.43 -14.33 -5.00
N GLN A 7 6.38 -14.68 -5.75
CA GLN A 7 6.25 -14.43 -7.20
C GLN A 7 6.36 -12.94 -7.57
N GLY A 8 6.29 -12.02 -6.60
CA GLY A 8 6.68 -10.63 -6.79
C GLY A 8 8.11 -10.47 -7.35
N ALA A 9 9.00 -11.44 -7.12
CA ALA A 9 10.36 -11.43 -7.66
C ALA A 9 10.39 -11.61 -9.17
N ASP A 10 9.59 -12.54 -9.71
CA ASP A 10 9.47 -12.74 -11.16
C ASP A 10 8.99 -11.45 -11.85
N ASN A 11 8.02 -10.77 -11.23
CA ASN A 11 7.51 -9.48 -11.73
C ASN A 11 8.57 -8.37 -11.67
N ALA A 12 9.31 -8.27 -10.57
CA ALA A 12 10.38 -7.28 -10.42
C ALA A 12 11.47 -7.47 -11.49
N ILE A 13 11.87 -8.72 -11.74
CA ILE A 13 12.86 -9.06 -12.76
C ILE A 13 12.34 -8.79 -14.16
N ALA A 14 11.08 -9.11 -14.46
CA ALA A 14 10.46 -8.80 -15.74
C ALA A 14 10.41 -7.28 -16.02
N LEU A 15 10.38 -6.45 -14.97
CA LEU A 15 10.49 -4.99 -15.04
C LEU A 15 11.95 -4.49 -15.12
N GLY A 16 12.93 -5.39 -15.15
CA GLY A 16 14.36 -5.06 -15.19
C GLY A 16 14.93 -4.58 -13.86
N LEU A 17 14.25 -4.85 -12.74
CA LEU A 17 14.71 -4.48 -11.40
C LEU A 17 15.61 -5.57 -10.82
N THR A 18 16.66 -5.16 -10.12
CA THR A 18 17.47 -6.05 -9.29
C THR A 18 16.78 -6.27 -7.95
N VAL A 19 16.50 -7.51 -7.58
CA VAL A 19 15.91 -7.88 -6.28
C VAL A 19 17.01 -8.00 -5.23
N ASP A 20 17.02 -7.07 -4.27
CA ASP A 20 18.01 -7.05 -3.19
C ASP A 20 17.73 -8.12 -2.13
N LEU A 21 16.45 -8.34 -1.83
CA LEU A 21 15.97 -9.32 -0.88
C LEU A 21 14.70 -9.99 -1.41
N LEU A 22 14.71 -11.31 -1.47
CA LEU A 22 13.52 -12.12 -1.68
C LEU A 22 13.08 -12.73 -0.35
N VAL A 23 11.82 -12.52 0.02
CA VAL A 23 11.17 -13.12 1.18
C VAL A 23 10.00 -13.99 0.75
N GLY A 24 9.77 -15.09 1.46
CA GLY A 24 8.62 -15.95 1.22
C GLY A 24 8.92 -17.42 1.44
N ASP A 25 7.99 -18.30 1.11
CA ASP A 25 8.23 -19.75 1.14
C ASP A 25 8.84 -20.29 -0.16
N LEU A 26 8.84 -19.45 -1.21
CA LEU A 26 9.43 -19.67 -2.52
C LEU A 26 8.73 -20.77 -3.35
N ASP A 27 7.50 -21.15 -2.99
CA ASP A 27 6.74 -22.20 -3.68
C ASP A 27 6.30 -21.83 -5.11
N SER A 28 6.26 -20.52 -5.37
CA SER A 28 5.71 -19.90 -6.58
C SER A 28 6.76 -19.11 -7.36
N VAL A 29 8.02 -19.13 -6.92
CA VAL A 29 9.15 -18.43 -7.55
C VAL A 29 9.86 -19.32 -8.54
N SER A 30 10.19 -18.80 -9.73
CA SER A 30 10.96 -19.55 -10.72
C SER A 30 12.42 -19.76 -10.31
N GLN A 31 13.02 -20.89 -10.72
CA GLN A 31 14.44 -21.18 -10.46
C GLN A 31 15.39 -20.15 -11.10
N GLU A 32 14.99 -19.60 -12.25
CA GLU A 32 15.74 -18.54 -12.94
C GLU A 32 15.79 -17.26 -12.10
N THR A 33 14.66 -16.90 -11.46
CA THR A 33 14.58 -15.77 -10.54
C THR A 33 15.41 -15.97 -9.28
N LEU A 34 15.34 -17.16 -8.66
CA LEU A 34 16.15 -17.47 -7.48
C LEU A 34 17.65 -17.31 -7.74
N ALA A 35 18.12 -17.64 -8.95
CA ALA A 35 19.52 -17.54 -9.32
C ALA A 35 20.05 -16.10 -9.44
N VAL A 36 19.16 -15.11 -9.58
CA VAL A 36 19.54 -13.70 -9.79
C VAL A 36 19.20 -12.78 -8.60
N CYS A 37 18.55 -13.31 -7.56
CA CYS A 37 18.31 -12.56 -6.32
C CYS A 37 19.59 -12.45 -5.48
N ASN A 38 19.87 -11.25 -4.94
CA ASN A 38 21.07 -11.00 -4.14
C ASN A 38 21.04 -11.74 -2.79
N THR A 39 19.91 -11.65 -2.10
CA THR A 39 19.68 -12.29 -0.80
C THR A 39 18.32 -12.98 -0.82
N VAL A 40 18.26 -14.19 -0.26
CA VAL A 40 17.02 -14.96 -0.13
C VAL A 40 16.79 -15.31 1.33
N ALA A 41 15.69 -14.83 1.89
CA ALA A 41 15.19 -15.19 3.21
C ALA A 41 13.99 -16.12 3.05
N GLN A 42 14.25 -17.43 3.07
CA GLN A 42 13.21 -18.44 2.98
C GLN A 42 12.53 -18.63 4.34
N HIS A 43 11.20 -18.68 4.34
CA HIS A 43 10.38 -18.93 5.51
C HIS A 43 9.50 -20.18 5.33
N PRO A 44 9.05 -20.83 6.41
CA PRO A 44 8.10 -21.95 6.32
C PRO A 44 6.75 -21.52 5.71
N VAL A 45 6.05 -22.47 5.08
CA VAL A 45 4.70 -22.26 4.51
C VAL A 45 3.66 -21.98 5.59
N ASP A 46 3.79 -22.62 6.76
CA ASP A 46 2.87 -22.55 7.90
C ASP A 46 3.21 -21.45 8.92
N LYS A 47 3.95 -20.43 8.49
CA LYS A 47 4.28 -19.26 9.30
C LYS A 47 3.04 -18.43 9.63
N GLU A 48 3.07 -17.74 10.78
CA GLU A 48 1.97 -16.87 11.24
C GLU A 48 2.02 -15.44 10.64
N ALA A 49 2.68 -15.26 9.48
CA ALA A 49 2.82 -13.96 8.82
C ALA A 49 2.76 -14.09 7.30
N THR A 50 2.05 -13.17 6.64
CA THR A 50 2.04 -13.08 5.17
C THR A 50 3.38 -12.62 4.62
N ASP A 51 3.65 -12.88 3.34
CA ASP A 51 4.91 -12.47 2.70
C ASP A 51 5.06 -10.96 2.61
N LEU A 52 3.94 -10.23 2.49
CA LEU A 52 3.94 -8.77 2.59
C LEU A 52 4.35 -8.30 4.00
N GLU A 53 3.88 -8.96 5.06
CA GLU A 53 4.29 -8.62 6.43
C GLU A 53 5.77 -8.87 6.66
N LEU A 54 6.33 -9.94 6.10
CA LEU A 54 7.76 -10.22 6.13
C LEU A 54 8.56 -9.16 5.37
N ALA A 55 8.09 -8.78 4.18
CA ALA A 55 8.75 -7.76 3.36
C ALA A 55 8.77 -6.39 4.05
N LEU A 56 7.66 -5.99 4.67
CA LEU A 56 7.56 -4.76 5.44
C LEU A 56 8.44 -4.80 6.71
N ALA A 57 8.50 -5.94 7.39
CA ALA A 57 9.40 -6.11 8.53
C ALA A 57 10.87 -5.94 8.11
N ALA A 58 11.28 -6.58 7.01
CA ALA A 58 12.62 -6.44 6.46
C ALA A 58 12.93 -4.99 6.02
N ALA A 59 11.94 -4.26 5.49
CA ALA A 59 12.10 -2.85 5.17
C ALA A 59 12.37 -2.00 6.44
N VAL A 60 11.67 -2.28 7.53
CA VAL A 60 11.92 -1.61 8.82
C VAL A 60 13.30 -1.97 9.37
N ASP A 61 13.68 -3.25 9.35
CA ASP A 61 14.96 -3.72 9.88
C ASP A 61 16.17 -3.16 9.11
N THR A 62 15.98 -2.82 7.84
CA THR A 62 16.99 -2.14 7.00
C THR A 62 17.00 -0.62 7.16
N GLY A 63 16.13 -0.07 8.02
CA GLY A 63 16.08 1.35 8.36
C GLY A 63 15.29 2.20 7.36
N ALA A 64 14.40 1.60 6.56
CA ALA A 64 13.55 2.37 5.65
C ALA A 64 12.60 3.28 6.44
N SER A 65 12.40 4.51 5.95
CA SER A 65 11.39 5.45 6.47
C SER A 65 10.15 5.52 5.57
N ALA A 66 10.21 4.94 4.37
CA ALA A 66 9.13 4.94 3.40
C ALA A 66 9.20 3.70 2.53
N VAL A 67 8.03 3.21 2.10
CA VAL A 67 7.88 2.05 1.22
C VAL A 67 6.81 2.31 0.16
N THR A 68 7.03 1.77 -1.03
CA THR A 68 6.01 1.70 -2.08
C THR A 68 5.75 0.24 -2.39
N ILE A 69 4.55 -0.24 -2.04
CA ILE A 69 4.12 -1.61 -2.29
C ILE A 69 3.55 -1.69 -3.69
N VAL A 70 4.07 -2.59 -4.52
CA VAL A 70 3.51 -2.86 -5.84
C VAL A 70 2.76 -4.19 -5.77
N THR A 71 1.45 -4.17 -5.99
CA THR A 71 0.58 -5.34 -5.89
C THR A 71 -0.53 -5.28 -6.94
N SER A 72 -1.30 -6.35 -7.08
CA SER A 72 -2.49 -6.42 -7.94
C SER A 72 -3.75 -6.63 -7.10
N ALA A 73 -4.89 -6.12 -7.60
CA ALA A 73 -6.20 -6.53 -7.10
C ALA A 73 -6.76 -7.75 -7.85
N GLY A 74 -6.04 -8.23 -8.88
CA GLY A 74 -6.40 -9.41 -9.66
C GLY A 74 -6.14 -10.74 -8.93
N GLY A 75 -6.77 -11.81 -9.43
CA GLY A 75 -6.61 -13.15 -8.89
C GLY A 75 -7.43 -13.38 -7.61
N ARG A 76 -6.74 -13.58 -6.49
CA ARG A 76 -7.35 -13.90 -5.18
C ARG A 76 -7.80 -12.63 -4.47
N PHE A 77 -9.12 -12.41 -4.43
CA PHE A 77 -9.71 -11.22 -3.79
C PHE A 77 -9.34 -11.09 -2.31
N ASP A 78 -9.31 -12.21 -1.58
CA ASP A 78 -8.89 -12.26 -0.18
C ASP A 78 -7.45 -11.79 0.01
N HIS A 79 -6.53 -12.16 -0.89
CA HIS A 79 -5.15 -11.67 -0.86
C HIS A 79 -5.07 -10.17 -1.13
N ALA A 80 -5.78 -9.67 -2.13
CA ALA A 80 -5.79 -8.23 -2.44
C ALA A 80 -6.31 -7.40 -1.27
N LEU A 81 -7.40 -7.85 -0.64
CA LEU A 81 -7.98 -7.19 0.53
C LEU A 81 -7.02 -7.28 1.74
N ALA A 82 -6.43 -8.45 1.99
CA ALA A 82 -5.45 -8.62 3.07
C ALA A 82 -4.25 -7.70 2.90
N ASN A 83 -3.70 -7.56 1.68
CA ASN A 83 -2.58 -6.67 1.40
C ASN A 83 -2.89 -5.21 1.73
N LEU A 84 -4.09 -4.73 1.41
CA LEU A 84 -4.53 -3.37 1.76
C LEU A 84 -4.65 -3.19 3.28
N LEU A 85 -5.24 -4.16 3.98
CA LEU A 85 -5.40 -4.13 5.44
C LEU A 85 -4.04 -4.18 6.16
N VAL A 86 -3.13 -5.05 5.71
CA VAL A 86 -1.76 -5.17 6.22
C VAL A 86 -1.01 -3.87 6.00
N ALA A 87 -1.05 -3.29 4.80
CA ALA A 87 -0.33 -2.06 4.46
C ALA A 87 -0.81 -0.86 5.31
N ALA A 88 -2.10 -0.80 5.62
CA ALA A 88 -2.68 0.27 6.44
C ALA A 88 -2.50 0.08 7.95
N SER A 89 -2.05 -1.09 8.41
CA SER A 89 -1.90 -1.41 9.83
C SER A 89 -1.00 -0.44 10.58
N ASP A 90 -1.40 -0.07 11.81
CA ASP A 90 -0.64 0.81 12.71
C ASP A 90 0.73 0.23 13.11
N ARG A 91 0.93 -1.08 12.94
CA ARG A 91 2.24 -1.73 13.08
C ARG A 91 3.31 -1.05 12.22
N TRP A 92 2.90 -0.44 11.10
CA TRP A 92 3.78 0.23 10.14
C TRP A 92 3.72 1.74 10.24
N SER A 93 3.21 2.31 11.34
CA SER A 93 3.07 3.77 11.53
C SER A 93 4.39 4.55 11.45
N ALA A 94 5.53 3.89 11.66
CA ALA A 94 6.86 4.49 11.46
C ALA A 94 7.25 4.63 9.97
N LEU A 95 6.55 3.95 9.06
CA LEU A 95 6.76 4.01 7.62
C LEU A 95 5.74 4.95 6.98
N LYS A 96 6.20 5.76 6.03
CA LYS A 96 5.32 6.28 4.98
C LYS A 96 5.00 5.14 4.01
N VAL A 97 3.74 4.72 3.93
CA VAL A 97 3.31 3.59 3.08
C VAL A 97 2.45 4.09 1.93
N ASP A 98 2.95 3.90 0.72
CA ASP A 98 2.20 4.10 -0.53
C ASP A 98 2.04 2.76 -1.24
N LEU A 99 1.00 2.61 -2.07
CA LEU A 99 0.81 1.44 -2.92
C LEU A 99 0.51 1.82 -4.36
N VAL A 100 0.97 0.97 -5.26
CA VAL A 100 0.52 0.89 -6.66
C VAL A 100 -0.26 -0.41 -6.79
N VAL A 101 -1.57 -0.30 -7.00
CA VAL A 101 -2.49 -1.43 -7.15
C VAL A 101 -3.05 -1.41 -8.56
N ASP A 102 -2.51 -2.24 -9.44
CA ASP A 102 -2.79 -2.20 -10.88
C ASP A 102 -2.58 -0.80 -11.49
N ARG A 103 -3.68 -0.04 -11.71
CA ARG A 103 -3.66 1.34 -12.24
C ARG A 103 -3.91 2.40 -11.17
N ALA A 104 -4.24 1.99 -9.95
CA ALA A 104 -4.56 2.89 -8.85
C ALA A 104 -3.32 3.21 -8.02
N ARG A 105 -3.28 4.43 -7.50
CA ARG A 105 -2.34 4.86 -6.45
C ARG A 105 -3.11 4.93 -5.13
N VAL A 106 -2.55 4.35 -4.09
CA VAL A 106 -3.15 4.33 -2.75
C VAL A 106 -2.14 4.91 -1.77
N HIS A 107 -2.63 5.74 -0.86
CA HIS A 107 -1.82 6.38 0.17
C HIS A 107 -2.39 6.02 1.54
N VAL A 108 -1.55 5.52 2.44
CA VAL A 108 -1.93 5.36 3.85
C VAL A 108 -1.74 6.71 4.55
N VAL A 109 -2.85 7.36 4.92
CA VAL A 109 -2.84 8.73 5.46
C VAL A 109 -3.10 8.68 6.96
N ARG A 110 -2.17 9.23 7.74
CA ARG A 110 -2.26 9.32 9.22
C ARG A 110 -2.38 10.76 9.73
N ASP A 111 -1.88 11.72 8.95
CA ASP A 111 -1.88 13.14 9.28
C ASP A 111 -2.34 13.99 8.09
N LYS A 112 -1.56 14.01 7.00
CA LYS A 112 -1.79 14.82 5.82
C LYS A 112 -1.17 14.17 4.60
N VAL A 113 -1.85 14.30 3.47
CA VAL A 113 -1.27 14.02 2.16
C VAL A 113 -1.64 15.12 1.17
N VAL A 114 -0.73 15.38 0.23
CA VAL A 114 -1.00 16.16 -0.98
C VAL A 114 -0.99 15.19 -2.15
N LEU A 115 -2.03 15.27 -2.96
CA LEU A 115 -2.27 14.39 -4.10
C LEU A 115 -2.21 15.23 -5.37
N GLU A 116 -1.59 14.67 -6.40
CA GLU A 116 -1.60 15.24 -7.74
C GLU A 116 -2.48 14.38 -8.64
N GLY A 117 -3.28 15.03 -9.48
CA GLY A 117 -4.20 14.34 -10.37
C GLY A 117 -4.71 15.24 -11.48
N ARG A 118 -5.53 14.68 -12.37
CA ARG A 118 -6.21 15.44 -13.42
C ARG A 118 -7.59 15.86 -12.94
N VAL A 119 -8.04 17.05 -13.30
CA VAL A 119 -9.42 17.47 -13.02
C VAL A 119 -10.40 16.42 -13.59
N GLY A 120 -11.33 15.97 -12.75
CA GLY A 120 -12.28 14.88 -13.05
C GLY A 120 -11.76 13.47 -12.79
N GLU A 121 -10.50 13.29 -12.40
CA GLU A 121 -9.96 11.98 -12.00
C GLU A 121 -10.55 11.56 -10.65
N PRO A 122 -10.98 10.29 -10.48
CA PRO A 122 -11.63 9.84 -9.27
C PRO A 122 -10.66 9.68 -8.10
N VAL A 123 -11.11 10.08 -6.90
CA VAL A 123 -10.41 9.91 -5.62
C VAL A 123 -11.40 9.35 -4.61
N SER A 124 -11.02 8.30 -3.90
CA SER A 124 -11.84 7.75 -2.82
C SER A 124 -11.08 7.79 -1.51
N LEU A 125 -11.76 8.29 -0.47
CA LEU A 125 -11.29 8.21 0.91
C LEU A 125 -11.95 6.99 1.55
N LEU A 126 -11.12 6.04 1.96
CA LEU A 126 -11.55 4.82 2.65
C LEU A 126 -10.98 4.83 4.05
N THR A 127 -11.81 4.52 5.04
CA THR A 127 -11.37 4.27 6.40
C THR A 127 -11.24 2.78 6.62
N LEU A 128 -10.13 2.36 7.23
CA LEU A 128 -9.85 0.97 7.55
C LEU A 128 -9.78 0.85 9.07
N GLY A 129 -10.83 0.29 9.69
CA GLY A 129 -10.93 0.13 11.14
C GLY A 129 -11.82 1.17 11.82
N GLY A 130 -11.25 1.90 12.78
CA GLY A 130 -11.97 2.81 13.66
C GLY A 130 -12.45 4.12 13.01
N PRO A 131 -13.24 4.94 13.74
CA PRO A 131 -13.68 6.23 13.23
C PRO A 131 -12.51 7.20 13.08
N VAL A 132 -12.40 7.82 11.92
CA VAL A 132 -11.42 8.87 11.62
C VAL A 132 -12.11 10.22 11.74
N SER A 133 -11.55 11.15 12.51
CA SER A 133 -12.15 12.44 12.82
C SER A 133 -11.32 13.62 12.33
N GLY A 134 -12.00 14.72 12.04
CA GLY A 134 -11.36 15.95 11.57
C GLY A 134 -10.91 15.88 10.11
N VAL A 135 -11.51 14.99 9.31
CA VAL A 135 -11.15 14.81 7.90
C VAL A 135 -11.54 16.05 7.11
N SER A 136 -10.54 16.73 6.55
CA SER A 136 -10.76 17.92 5.73
C SER A 136 -10.04 17.80 4.40
N THR A 137 -10.70 18.21 3.32
CA THR A 137 -10.14 18.16 1.97
C THR A 137 -10.25 19.48 1.23
N THR A 138 -9.28 19.72 0.35
CA THR A 138 -9.25 20.84 -0.60
C THR A 138 -8.92 20.33 -2.00
N GLY A 139 -9.29 21.07 -3.05
CA GLY A 139 -9.01 20.68 -4.43
C GLY A 139 -9.84 19.50 -4.96
N LEU A 140 -10.83 19.04 -4.18
CA LEU A 140 -11.78 18.00 -4.56
C LEU A 140 -13.18 18.58 -4.79
N ARG A 141 -13.94 17.94 -5.68
CA ARG A 141 -15.29 18.36 -6.10
C ARG A 141 -16.29 18.39 -4.95
N TRP A 142 -16.21 17.41 -4.04
CA TRP A 142 -17.00 17.36 -2.81
C TRP A 142 -16.07 17.52 -1.59
N PRO A 143 -15.73 18.76 -1.18
CA PRO A 143 -14.79 18.99 -0.09
C PRO A 143 -15.40 18.59 1.26
N LEU A 144 -14.57 17.96 2.11
CA LEU A 144 -14.92 17.66 3.50
C LEU A 144 -14.38 18.77 4.42
N ARG A 145 -15.12 19.06 5.49
CA ARG A 145 -14.74 20.09 6.48
C ARG A 145 -14.88 19.53 7.89
N GLY A 146 -13.78 19.04 8.45
CA GLY A 146 -13.75 18.44 9.78
C GLY A 146 -14.68 17.22 9.91
N ALA A 147 -14.90 16.48 8.82
CA ALA A 147 -15.83 15.37 8.78
C ALA A 147 -15.34 14.21 9.64
N ARG A 148 -16.29 13.40 10.11
CA ARG A 148 -16.03 12.09 10.71
C ARG A 148 -16.34 11.02 9.68
N LEU A 149 -15.36 10.19 9.37
CA LEU A 149 -15.50 9.05 8.48
C LEU A 149 -15.48 7.77 9.31
N GLU A 150 -16.30 6.80 8.93
CA GLU A 150 -16.40 5.50 9.61
C GLU A 150 -16.42 4.38 8.60
N ALA A 151 -15.83 3.24 8.97
CA ALA A 151 -15.85 2.06 8.13
C ALA A 151 -17.30 1.61 7.87
N GLY A 152 -17.61 1.31 6.61
CA GLY A 152 -18.96 0.94 6.17
C GLY A 152 -19.84 2.12 5.73
N LEU A 153 -19.39 3.37 5.89
CA LEU A 153 -20.05 4.54 5.31
C LEU A 153 -19.39 4.93 3.98
N GLY A 154 -20.20 5.30 2.99
CA GLY A 154 -19.72 5.72 1.67
C GLY A 154 -19.26 7.17 1.57
N LEU A 155 -19.23 7.93 2.68
CA LEU A 155 -18.82 9.33 2.66
C LEU A 155 -17.34 9.45 2.28
N GLY A 156 -17.05 10.21 1.22
CA GLY A 156 -15.69 10.40 0.69
C GLY A 156 -15.29 9.44 -0.43
N VAL A 157 -16.13 8.44 -0.73
CA VAL A 157 -15.95 7.54 -1.88
C VAL A 157 -16.42 8.22 -3.16
N SER A 158 -15.75 7.92 -4.29
CA SER A 158 -16.06 8.46 -5.61
C SER A 158 -16.07 10.00 -5.67
N ASN A 159 -15.14 10.62 -4.94
CA ASN A 159 -14.83 12.04 -5.12
C ASN A 159 -14.06 12.24 -6.43
N GLU A 160 -13.84 13.49 -6.82
CA GLU A 160 -13.10 13.83 -8.04
C GLU A 160 -12.17 15.00 -7.76
N PHE A 161 -11.01 15.04 -8.41
CA PHE A 161 -10.18 16.24 -8.44
C PHE A 161 -10.94 17.38 -9.13
N ASP A 162 -11.06 18.52 -8.44
CA ASP A 162 -11.57 19.78 -9.00
C ASP A 162 -10.41 20.71 -9.41
N GLN A 163 -9.22 20.44 -8.87
CA GLN A 163 -7.95 21.12 -9.19
C GLN A 163 -6.86 20.07 -9.47
N PRO A 164 -5.73 20.44 -10.11
CA PRO A 164 -4.62 19.51 -10.35
C PRO A 164 -3.94 18.99 -9.07
N GLU A 165 -4.16 19.68 -7.96
CA GLU A 165 -3.67 19.32 -6.64
C GLU A 165 -4.84 19.25 -5.65
N ALA A 166 -4.84 18.22 -4.80
CA ALA A 166 -5.76 18.09 -3.69
C ALA A 166 -4.99 17.85 -2.39
N SER A 167 -5.58 18.27 -1.26
CA SER A 167 -5.03 17.93 0.05
C SER A 167 -6.06 17.20 0.89
N VAL A 168 -5.58 16.28 1.70
CA VAL A 168 -6.37 15.57 2.71
C VAL A 168 -5.64 15.72 4.03
N THR A 169 -6.38 16.08 5.07
CA THR A 169 -5.87 16.19 6.45
C THR A 169 -6.77 15.41 7.39
N VAL A 170 -6.16 14.82 8.41
CA VAL A 170 -6.80 14.00 9.44
C VAL A 170 -6.34 14.53 10.80
N SER A 171 -7.25 14.64 11.77
CA SER A 171 -6.88 15.05 13.13
C SER A 171 -6.57 13.85 14.03
N THR A 172 -7.39 12.79 13.94
CA THR A 172 -7.24 11.56 14.73
C THR A 172 -7.82 10.37 13.99
N GLY A 173 -7.19 9.21 14.16
CA GLY A 173 -7.63 7.92 13.60
C GLY A 173 -6.74 7.43 12.48
#